data_AF-A0A819HLT4-F1
#
_entry.id   AF-A0A819HLT4-F1
#
_cell.length_a   1.000
_cell.length_b   1.000
_cell.length_c   1.000
_cell.angle_alpha   90.00
_cell.angle_beta   90.00
_cell.angle_gamma   90.00
#
_symmetry.space_group_name_H-M   'P 1'
#
loop_
_entity.id
_entity.type
_entity.pdbx_description
1 polymer ?
#
loop_
_entity_poly.entity_id
_entity_poly.type
_entity_poly.pdbx_seq_one_letter_code
_entity_poly.pdbx_strand_id
1 'polypeptide(L)'
;SASIPQVNSFSEQVDEDFECLDRNVVHSTSSSSTSSGIGSSITSHLPDLFHKGEDKTWPTGDQNIVRYLINKQKFDGLWDLDAKDIEHLTGKPLASFPSSNNKQVLISAIVIIAFETRFVALSAMWHGVVQKARNRLLDLLDKDVKQLELLLKNIRQQL
;
A
#
# COMPACT_ATOMS: atom_id res chain seq x y z
N SER A 1 -19.20 49.92 -27.93
CA SER A 1 -19.62 49.66 -26.55
C SER A 1 -19.08 48.33 -26.10
N ALA A 2 -18.36 48.35 -24.99
CA ALA A 2 -17.68 47.23 -24.34
C ALA A 2 -18.66 46.30 -23.61
N SER A 3 -18.22 45.08 -23.32
CA SER A 3 -18.20 44.55 -21.95
C SER A 3 -17.29 43.33 -21.86
N ILE A 4 -16.25 43.48 -21.04
CA ILE A 4 -15.26 42.50 -20.62
C ILE A 4 -15.82 41.82 -19.35
N PRO A 5 -15.71 40.49 -19.17
CA PRO A 5 -16.00 39.89 -17.87
C PRO A 5 -14.89 40.21 -16.86
N GLN A 6 -15.33 40.70 -15.70
CA GLN A 6 -14.48 41.07 -14.57
C GLN A 6 -13.76 39.87 -13.94
N VAL A 7 -12.50 40.13 -13.61
CA VAL A 7 -11.71 39.48 -12.56
C VAL A 7 -12.37 39.71 -11.19
N ASN A 8 -12.48 38.65 -10.39
CA ASN A 8 -12.51 38.75 -8.94
C ASN A 8 -11.42 37.84 -8.36
N SER A 9 -10.45 38.51 -7.74
CA SER A 9 -9.40 37.97 -6.89
C SER A 9 -9.93 37.88 -5.46
N PHE A 10 -9.73 36.77 -4.75
CA PHE A 10 -9.51 36.80 -3.29
C PHE A 10 -8.82 35.53 -2.79
N SER A 11 -7.92 35.75 -1.85
CA SER A 11 -6.77 34.96 -1.42
C SER A 11 -7.03 33.88 -0.36
N GLU A 12 -6.02 33.00 -0.19
CA GLU A 12 -5.56 32.34 1.06
C GLU A 12 -6.55 31.39 1.76
N GLN A 13 -6.20 30.15 2.11
CA GLN A 13 -5.13 29.79 3.05
C GLN A 13 -4.57 28.40 2.74
N VAL A 14 -3.25 28.31 2.79
CA VAL A 14 -2.47 27.06 2.85
C VAL A 14 -2.12 26.91 4.33
N ASP A 15 -2.73 25.96 5.02
CA ASP A 15 -2.28 25.56 6.35
C ASP A 15 -1.23 24.46 6.17
N GLU A 16 0.03 24.89 6.11
CA GLU A 16 1.20 24.05 6.34
C GLU A 16 1.45 23.95 7.84
N ASP A 17 0.91 22.93 8.51
CA ASP A 17 1.34 22.56 9.85
C ASP A 17 2.44 21.49 9.77
N PHE A 18 3.66 21.97 9.52
CA PHE A 18 4.90 21.24 9.71
C PHE A 18 5.43 21.55 11.13
N GLU A 19 4.93 20.89 12.17
CA GLU A 19 5.54 20.98 13.49
C GLU A 19 6.81 20.10 13.55
N CYS A 20 7.95 20.76 13.32
CA CYS A 20 9.26 20.32 13.78
C CYS A 20 9.38 20.67 15.26
N LEU A 21 9.40 19.67 16.15
CA LEU A 21 9.70 19.89 17.56
C LEU A 21 10.97 19.18 17.99
N ASP A 22 11.72 19.98 18.74
CA ASP A 22 13.15 20.01 18.88
C ASP A 22 13.71 18.97 19.85
N ARG A 23 15.04 18.82 19.74
CA ARG A 23 15.94 18.19 20.70
C ARG A 23 15.57 18.52 22.15
N ASN A 24 15.50 17.50 22.99
CA ASN A 24 15.88 17.64 24.39
C ASN A 24 17.12 16.79 24.68
N VAL A 25 18.26 17.49 24.66
CA VAL A 25 19.50 17.11 25.33
C VAL A 25 19.23 17.21 26.83
N VAL A 26 19.37 16.11 27.56
CA VAL A 26 19.59 16.15 29.01
C VAL A 26 20.90 15.44 29.30
N HIS A 27 21.94 16.24 29.53
CA HIS A 27 23.11 15.82 30.30
C HIS A 27 22.76 15.90 31.78
N SER A 28 22.91 14.79 32.50
CA SER A 28 23.13 14.79 33.96
C SER A 28 24.01 13.61 34.36
N THR A 29 25.29 13.94 34.53
CA THR A 29 26.25 13.46 35.54
C THR A 29 25.95 12.18 36.32
N SER A 30 26.76 11.17 36.02
CA SER A 30 27.47 10.24 36.91
C SER A 30 27.06 10.14 38.39
N SER A 31 26.68 8.93 38.78
CA SER A 31 27.00 8.32 40.07
C SER A 31 27.48 6.89 39.84
N SER A 32 28.73 6.64 40.24
CA SER A 32 29.36 5.32 40.23
C SER A 32 28.91 4.53 41.45
N SER A 33 28.64 3.23 41.28
CA SER A 33 28.95 2.19 42.28
C SER A 33 28.97 0.83 41.61
N THR A 34 30.13 0.19 41.75
CA THR A 34 30.50 -1.17 41.33
C THR A 34 29.71 -2.25 42.06
N SER A 35 29.42 -3.38 41.40
CA SER A 35 30.12 -4.64 41.68
C SER A 35 29.52 -5.84 40.94
N SER A 36 30.44 -6.68 40.47
CA SER A 36 30.33 -8.14 40.33
C SER A 36 29.47 -8.70 39.20
N GLY A 37 30.17 -9.42 38.33
CA GLY A 37 29.62 -9.98 37.12
C GLY A 37 28.74 -11.21 37.34
N ILE A 38 27.99 -11.52 36.29
CA ILE A 38 27.82 -12.87 35.75
C ILE A 38 27.79 -12.67 34.24
N GLY A 39 28.61 -13.45 33.54
CA GLY A 39 28.62 -13.49 32.08
C GLY A 39 27.27 -13.97 31.56
N SER A 40 26.77 -13.32 30.52
CA SER A 40 25.93 -13.96 29.54
C SER A 40 26.05 -13.15 28.27
N SER A 41 26.63 -13.78 27.25
CA SER A 41 26.61 -13.29 25.88
C SER A 41 25.17 -12.96 25.52
N ILE A 42 24.86 -11.66 25.42
CA ILE A 42 23.61 -11.21 24.82
C ILE A 42 23.80 -11.41 23.32
N THR A 43 23.65 -12.64 22.86
CA THR A 43 23.27 -12.89 21.47
C THR A 43 21.91 -12.25 21.32
N SER A 44 21.88 -11.03 20.79
CA SER A 44 20.66 -10.42 20.30
C SER A 44 20.16 -11.29 19.15
N HIS A 45 19.39 -12.31 19.50
CA HIS A 45 18.50 -13.02 18.59
C HIS A 45 17.58 -11.95 18.00
N LEU A 46 17.96 -11.42 16.83
CA LEU A 46 16.96 -10.97 15.89
C LEU A 46 15.98 -12.14 15.72
N PRO A 47 14.67 -11.95 15.89
CA PRO A 47 13.73 -12.94 15.40
C PRO A 47 13.98 -13.01 13.89
N ASP A 48 14.39 -14.19 13.45
CA ASP A 48 14.52 -14.56 12.04
C ASP A 48 13.11 -14.48 11.43
N LEU A 49 12.71 -13.27 11.03
CA LEU A 49 11.39 -12.95 10.47
C LEU A 49 11.27 -13.38 9.01
N PHE A 50 12.27 -14.09 8.48
CA PHE A 50 12.13 -14.81 7.22
C PHE A 50 11.65 -16.23 7.53
N HIS A 51 10.34 -16.35 7.83
CA HIS A 51 9.66 -17.64 7.73
C HIS A 51 9.72 -18.12 6.28
N LYS A 52 10.79 -18.86 6.03
CA LYS A 52 11.09 -19.61 4.82
C LYS A 52 10.09 -20.75 4.72
N GLY A 53 9.12 -20.59 3.83
CA GLY A 53 8.23 -21.67 3.38
C GLY A 53 6.97 -21.84 4.22
N GLU A 54 6.10 -20.83 4.24
CA GLU A 54 4.73 -21.05 4.68
C GLU A 54 3.96 -21.76 3.56
N ASP A 55 3.25 -22.84 3.93
CA ASP A 55 2.25 -23.48 3.12
C ASP A 55 1.42 -22.44 2.36
N LYS A 56 1.09 -22.71 1.09
CA LYS A 56 0.25 -21.87 0.20
C LYS A 56 -1.19 -21.78 0.71
N THR A 57 -1.37 -21.33 1.93
CA THR A 57 -2.64 -21.23 2.60
C THR A 57 -3.01 -19.77 2.58
N TRP A 58 -4.17 -19.47 2.00
CA TRP A 58 -4.71 -18.12 2.01
C TRP A 58 -4.86 -17.63 3.46
N PRO A 59 -4.34 -16.45 3.82
CA PRO A 59 -4.40 -15.97 5.19
C PRO A 59 -5.83 -15.62 5.62
N THR A 60 -6.12 -15.84 6.90
CA THR A 60 -7.39 -15.45 7.52
C THR A 60 -7.24 -14.13 8.27
N GLY A 61 -8.27 -13.29 8.18
CA GLY A 61 -8.32 -11.97 8.80
C GLY A 61 -7.74 -10.86 7.92
N ASP A 62 -8.42 -9.72 7.90
CA ASP A 62 -8.16 -8.65 6.92
C ASP A 62 -6.72 -8.10 7.02
N GLN A 63 -6.17 -7.93 8.22
CA GLN A 63 -4.79 -7.44 8.38
C GLN A 63 -3.74 -8.41 7.81
N ASN A 64 -3.95 -9.72 7.96
CA ASN A 64 -3.04 -10.73 7.42
C ASN A 64 -3.18 -10.84 5.90
N ILE A 65 -4.40 -10.70 5.37
CA ILE A 65 -4.65 -10.63 3.93
C ILE A 65 -3.95 -9.40 3.33
N VAL A 66 -4.10 -8.23 3.94
CA VAL A 66 -3.41 -7.01 3.50
C VAL A 66 -1.89 -7.21 3.51
N ARG A 67 -1.32 -7.76 4.59
CA ARG A 67 0.12 -8.03 4.68
C ARG A 67 0.59 -9.02 3.61
N TYR A 68 -0.17 -10.09 3.36
CA TYR A 68 0.10 -11.06 2.31
C TYR A 68 0.14 -10.40 0.93
N LEU A 69 -0.88 -9.60 0.60
CA LEU A 69 -0.95 -8.89 -0.67
C LEU A 69 0.22 -7.91 -0.83
N ILE A 70 0.57 -7.15 0.20
CA ILE A 70 1.75 -6.25 0.19
C ILE A 70 3.03 -7.04 -0.09
N ASN A 71 3.24 -8.16 0.61
CA ASN A 71 4.44 -8.99 0.45
C ASN A 71 4.51 -9.68 -0.92
N LYS A 72 3.37 -9.85 -1.60
CA LYS A 72 3.28 -10.39 -2.96
C LYS A 72 3.46 -9.34 -4.06
N GLN A 73 3.53 -8.05 -3.72
CA GLN A 73 3.77 -7.02 -4.73
C GLN A 73 5.20 -7.16 -5.27
N LYS A 74 5.35 -7.21 -6.59
CA LYS A 74 6.66 -7.21 -7.24
C LYS A 74 7.33 -5.85 -7.11
N PHE A 75 8.64 -5.82 -7.37
CA PHE A 75 9.40 -4.57 -7.32
C PHE A 75 8.88 -3.50 -8.30
N ASP A 76 8.29 -3.90 -9.43
CA ASP A 76 7.68 -2.97 -10.40
C ASP A 76 6.34 -2.37 -9.93
N GLY A 77 5.79 -2.83 -8.80
CA GLY A 77 4.51 -2.38 -8.25
C GLY A 77 3.30 -3.21 -8.67
N LEU A 78 3.47 -4.24 -9.51
CA LEU A 78 2.37 -5.10 -9.96
C LEU A 78 2.30 -6.40 -9.16
N TRP A 79 1.18 -7.10 -9.31
CA TRP A 79 0.95 -8.41 -8.72
C TRP A 79 0.91 -9.50 -9.78
N ASP A 80 1.43 -10.67 -9.43
CA ASP A 80 1.31 -11.90 -10.22
C ASP A 80 0.71 -13.01 -9.35
N LEU A 81 -0.54 -12.77 -8.94
CA LEU A 81 -1.32 -13.70 -8.14
C LEU A 81 -1.93 -14.80 -9.02
N ASP A 82 -2.09 -15.99 -8.49
CA ASP A 82 -2.74 -17.06 -9.22
C ASP A 82 -4.27 -16.93 -9.19
N ALA A 83 -4.97 -17.77 -9.95
CA ALA A 83 -6.44 -17.69 -10.03
C ALA A 83 -7.11 -17.99 -8.68
N LYS A 84 -6.50 -18.81 -7.82
CA LYS A 84 -7.06 -19.16 -6.50
C LYS A 84 -6.91 -17.99 -5.54
N ASP A 85 -5.78 -17.31 -5.56
CA ASP A 85 -5.59 -16.07 -4.79
C ASP A 85 -6.68 -15.04 -5.13
N ILE A 86 -7.01 -14.87 -6.42
CA ILE A 86 -8.08 -13.95 -6.86
C ILE A 86 -9.45 -14.42 -6.38
N GLU A 87 -9.73 -15.72 -6.46
CA GLU A 87 -10.98 -16.30 -5.98
C GLU A 87 -11.14 -16.14 -4.48
N HIS A 88 -10.09 -16.34 -3.69
CA HIS A 88 -10.10 -16.08 -2.26
C HIS A 88 -10.26 -14.60 -1.91
N LEU A 89 -9.65 -13.71 -2.70
CA LEU A 89 -9.73 -12.27 -2.48
C LEU A 89 -11.12 -11.70 -2.76
N THR A 90 -11.74 -12.16 -3.84
CA THR A 90 -12.94 -11.55 -4.44
C THR A 90 -14.21 -12.39 -4.29
N GLY A 91 -14.08 -13.66 -3.91
CA GLY A 91 -15.17 -14.64 -3.92
C GLY A 91 -15.61 -15.06 -5.34
N LYS A 92 -14.89 -14.64 -6.39
CA LYS A 92 -15.22 -14.88 -7.79
C LYS A 92 -14.02 -15.39 -8.57
N PRO A 93 -14.20 -16.34 -9.51
CA PRO A 93 -13.08 -16.84 -10.31
C PRO A 93 -12.53 -15.73 -11.20
N LEU A 94 -11.22 -15.71 -11.46
CA LEU A 94 -10.59 -14.68 -12.31
C LEU A 94 -11.25 -14.55 -13.70
N ALA A 95 -11.83 -15.63 -14.21
CA ALA A 95 -12.56 -15.64 -15.49
C ALA A 95 -13.87 -14.83 -15.48
N SER A 96 -14.41 -14.44 -14.32
CA SER A 96 -15.58 -13.57 -14.24
C SER A 96 -15.27 -12.10 -14.56
N PHE A 97 -13.99 -11.73 -14.55
CA PHE A 97 -13.53 -10.36 -14.81
C PHE A 97 -13.34 -10.10 -16.31
N PRO A 98 -13.32 -8.82 -16.75
CA PRO A 98 -13.12 -8.49 -18.16
C PRO A 98 -11.82 -9.09 -18.65
N SER A 99 -11.86 -9.74 -19.81
CA SER A 99 -10.64 -10.21 -20.45
C SER A 99 -9.74 -9.03 -20.76
N SER A 100 -8.50 -9.11 -20.32
CA SER A 100 -7.46 -8.13 -20.62
C SER A 100 -6.37 -8.81 -21.43
N ASN A 101 -5.83 -8.12 -22.43
CA ASN A 101 -4.65 -8.56 -23.16
C ASN A 101 -3.43 -8.74 -22.24
N ASN A 102 -3.46 -8.09 -21.07
CA ASN A 102 -2.45 -8.23 -20.04
C ASN A 102 -3.11 -8.68 -18.72
N LYS A 103 -2.96 -9.97 -18.41
CA LYS A 103 -3.50 -10.60 -17.19
C LYS A 103 -2.96 -9.94 -15.91
N GLN A 104 -1.72 -9.50 -15.92
CA GLN A 104 -1.09 -8.87 -14.77
C GLN A 104 -1.65 -7.47 -14.49
N VAL A 105 -1.99 -6.71 -15.55
CA VAL A 105 -2.73 -5.44 -15.41
C VAL A 105 -4.09 -5.68 -14.76
N LEU A 106 -4.81 -6.71 -15.22
CA LEU A 106 -6.12 -7.06 -14.66
C LEU A 106 -6.01 -7.48 -13.18
N ILE A 107 -5.12 -8.40 -12.84
CA ILE A 107 -4.87 -8.85 -11.46
C ILE A 107 -4.53 -7.66 -10.56
N SER A 108 -3.62 -6.79 -11.00
CA SER A 108 -3.19 -5.65 -10.20
C SER A 108 -4.33 -4.67 -9.98
N ALA A 109 -5.17 -4.43 -10.99
CA ALA A 109 -6.35 -3.60 -10.88
C ALA A 109 -7.40 -4.20 -9.92
N ILE A 110 -7.58 -5.53 -9.92
CA ILE A 110 -8.43 -6.23 -8.94
C ILE A 110 -7.91 -6.01 -7.51
N VAL A 111 -6.61 -6.19 -7.29
CA VAL A 111 -5.99 -5.98 -5.96
C VAL A 111 -6.15 -4.54 -5.49
N ILE A 112 -5.94 -3.55 -6.37
CA ILE A 112 -6.17 -2.13 -6.06
C ILE A 112 -7.61 -1.91 -5.60
N ILE A 113 -8.60 -2.41 -6.35
CA ILE A 113 -10.00 -2.22 -5.97
C ILE A 113 -10.31 -2.93 -4.65
N ALA A 114 -9.80 -4.16 -4.43
CA ALA A 114 -10.00 -4.86 -3.17
C ALA A 114 -9.46 -4.08 -1.96
N PHE A 115 -8.28 -3.45 -2.09
CA PHE A 115 -7.77 -2.53 -1.06
C PHE A 115 -8.71 -1.36 -0.82
N GLU A 116 -9.17 -0.72 -1.89
CA GLU A 116 -10.00 0.49 -1.83
C GLU A 116 -11.46 0.25 -1.40
N THR A 117 -11.98 -0.97 -1.50
CA THR A 117 -13.38 -1.27 -1.16
C THR A 117 -13.51 -2.10 0.11
N ARG A 118 -12.67 -3.13 0.27
CA ARG A 118 -12.78 -4.07 1.40
C ARG A 118 -11.88 -3.67 2.58
N PHE A 119 -10.68 -3.15 2.30
CA PHE A 119 -9.66 -2.91 3.33
C PHE A 119 -9.49 -1.42 3.68
N VAL A 120 -10.53 -0.61 3.53
CA VAL A 120 -10.49 0.86 3.72
C VAL A 120 -9.93 1.26 5.09
N ALA A 121 -10.33 0.56 6.15
CA ALA A 121 -9.88 0.82 7.52
C ALA A 121 -8.37 0.58 7.72
N LEU A 122 -7.71 -0.14 6.80
CA LEU A 122 -6.28 -0.46 6.82
C LEU A 122 -5.48 0.38 5.80
N SER A 123 -6.04 1.48 5.30
CA SER A 123 -5.43 2.33 4.26
C SER A 123 -4.01 2.79 4.57
N ALA A 124 -3.72 3.10 5.84
CA ALA A 124 -2.37 3.45 6.27
C ALA A 124 -1.32 2.37 5.94
N MET A 125 -1.72 1.09 5.85
CA MET A 125 -0.82 0.00 5.50
C MET A 125 -0.57 -0.12 4.00
N TRP A 126 -1.59 0.08 3.17
CA TRP A 126 -1.52 -0.24 1.74
C TRP A 126 -1.48 0.97 0.81
N HIS A 127 -1.68 2.21 1.31
CA HIS A 127 -1.79 3.40 0.46
C HIS A 127 -0.58 3.56 -0.49
N GLY A 128 0.65 3.53 0.03
CA GLY A 128 1.85 3.65 -0.79
C GLY A 128 2.01 2.52 -1.81
N VAL A 129 1.61 1.30 -1.43
CA VAL A 129 1.64 0.11 -2.28
C VAL A 129 0.67 0.26 -3.46
N VAL A 130 -0.54 0.77 -3.20
CA VAL A 130 -1.54 1.07 -4.23
C VAL A 130 -1.10 2.21 -5.16
N GLN A 131 -0.52 3.29 -4.62
CA GLN A 131 -0.06 4.41 -5.47
C GLN A 131 1.06 3.97 -6.43
N LYS A 132 2.00 3.14 -5.94
CA LYS A 132 3.04 2.55 -6.79
C LYS A 132 2.44 1.73 -7.93
N ALA A 133 1.43 0.91 -7.63
CA ALA A 133 0.74 0.11 -8.64
C ALA A 133 -0.02 0.97 -9.66
N ARG A 134 -0.76 1.99 -9.20
CA ARG A 134 -1.47 2.95 -10.05
C ARG A 134 -0.52 3.63 -11.04
N ASN A 135 0.63 4.11 -10.57
CA ASN A 135 1.65 4.72 -11.43
C ASN A 135 2.17 3.73 -12.48
N ARG A 136 2.45 2.48 -12.08
CA ARG A 136 2.91 1.47 -13.02
C ARG A 136 1.86 1.08 -14.04
N LEU A 137 0.59 0.97 -13.65
CA LEU A 137 -0.51 0.72 -14.58
C LEU A 137 -0.68 1.87 -15.57
N LEU A 138 -0.55 3.11 -15.10
CA LEU A 138 -0.61 4.28 -15.96
C LEU A 138 0.49 4.26 -17.04
N ASP A 139 1.72 3.90 -16.68
CA ASP A 139 2.81 3.74 -17.64
C ASP A 139 2.55 2.64 -18.68
N LEU A 140 1.88 1.55 -18.28
CA LEU A 140 1.53 0.44 -19.18
C LEU A 140 0.31 0.75 -20.07
N LEU A 141 -0.49 1.73 -19.70
CA LEU A 141 -1.66 2.21 -20.45
C LEU A 141 -1.35 3.51 -21.20
N ASP A 142 -0.10 3.66 -21.65
CA ASP A 142 0.38 4.82 -22.44
C ASP A 142 0.10 6.18 -21.79
N LYS A 143 0.08 6.20 -20.45
CA LYS A 143 -0.24 7.38 -19.62
C LYS A 143 -1.66 7.91 -19.82
N ASP A 144 -2.58 7.08 -20.32
CA ASP A 144 -3.99 7.41 -20.44
C ASP A 144 -4.73 7.17 -19.12
N VAL A 145 -4.91 8.26 -18.37
CA VAL A 145 -5.64 8.25 -17.09
C VAL A 145 -7.09 7.78 -17.29
N LYS A 146 -7.73 8.09 -18.42
CA LYS A 146 -9.13 7.70 -18.65
C LYS A 146 -9.26 6.18 -18.82
N GLN A 147 -8.29 5.56 -19.48
CA GLN A 147 -8.25 4.09 -19.60
C GLN A 147 -8.06 3.43 -18.25
N LEU A 148 -7.14 3.95 -17.41
CA LEU A 148 -6.94 3.44 -16.06
C LEU A 148 -8.22 3.56 -15.21
N GLU A 149 -8.85 4.73 -15.19
CA GLU A 149 -10.08 4.96 -14.42
C GLU A 149 -11.24 4.10 -14.93
N LEU A 150 -11.35 3.91 -16.25
CA LEU A 150 -12.36 3.02 -16.84
C LEU A 150 -12.12 1.55 -16.43
N LEU A 151 -10.88 1.08 -16.47
CA LEU A 151 -10.51 -0.27 -16.01
C LEU A 151 -10.89 -0.48 -14.54
N LEU A 152 -10.46 0.44 -13.67
CA LEU A 152 -10.74 0.39 -12.24
C LEU A 152 -12.24 0.44 -11.95
N LYS A 153 -13.00 1.30 -12.66
CA LYS A 153 -14.45 1.38 -12.55
C LYS A 153 -15.14 0.08 -12.97
N ASN A 154 -14.73 -0.51 -14.10
CA ASN A 154 -15.32 -1.75 -14.60
C ASN A 154 -15.11 -2.92 -13.63
N ILE A 155 -13.93 -3.01 -13.02
CA ILE A 155 -13.64 -4.02 -11.99
C ILE A 155 -14.46 -3.77 -10.73
N ARG A 156 -14.56 -2.50 -10.28
CA ARG A 156 -15.35 -2.13 -9.11
C ARG A 156 -16.84 -2.49 -9.25
N GLN A 157 -17.40 -2.45 -10.45
CA GLN A 157 -18.78 -2.87 -10.69
C GLN A 157 -18.99 -4.39 -10.59
N GLN A 158 -17.91 -5.17 -10.58
CA GLN A 158 -17.94 -6.62 -10.54
C GLN A 158 -17.51 -7.20 -9.18
N LEU A 159 -17.10 -6.37 -8.22
CA LEU A 159 -16.83 -6.76 -6.85
C LEU A 159 -18.05 -6.45 -6.00
#